data_AF-A0A2W2G385-F1
#
_entry.id   AF-A0A2W2G385-F1
#
_cell.length_a   1.000
_cell.length_b   1.000
_cell.length_c   1.000
_cell.angle_alpha   90.00
_cell.angle_beta   90.00
_cell.angle_gamma   90.00
#
_symmetry.space_group_name_H-M   'P 1'
#
loop_
_entity.id
_entity.type
_entity.pdbx_description
1 polymer ?
#
loop_
_entity_poly.entity_id
_entity_poly.type
_entity_poly.pdbx_seq_one_letter_code
_entity_poly.pdbx_strand_id
1 'polypeptide(L)'
;MTQVLQLRGTESMDALDELSMGGRALSLDWHVNSPRTLVYSANGGYIMGMDIYRPSGRRGSDPRALDAYGEDLRFDWSDTSWRADPDLSAGWLEYVEWSETHEEDGEEDFPDEWIDLEQLAIDGYSPTLAEGVTSAFVFIGRITGREFDHDWMRGVHSCYLIE
;
A
#
# COMPACT_ATOMS: atom_id res chain seq x y z
N MET A 1 4.12 -4.13 -23.28
CA MET A 1 2.89 -3.71 -22.56
C MET A 1 3.06 -4.12 -21.11
N THR A 2 2.74 -3.27 -20.14
CA THR A 2 2.81 -3.61 -18.71
C THR A 2 1.41 -3.95 -18.24
N GLN A 3 1.23 -5.11 -17.60
CA GLN A 3 -0.05 -5.51 -16.99
C GLN A 3 0.03 -5.37 -15.47
N VAL A 4 -1.01 -4.79 -14.88
CA VAL A 4 -1.19 -4.71 -13.42
C VAL A 4 -2.15 -5.80 -13.02
N LEU A 5 -1.74 -6.63 -12.06
CA LEU A 5 -2.50 -7.78 -11.60
C LEU A 5 -2.62 -7.70 -10.09
N GLN A 6 -3.84 -7.91 -9.57
CA GLN A 6 -4.01 -8.24 -8.16
C GLN A 6 -3.95 -9.77 -8.06
N LEU A 7 -2.91 -10.29 -7.43
CA LEU A 7 -2.77 -11.73 -7.17
C LEU A 7 -3.00 -11.97 -5.67
N ARG A 8 -3.93 -12.87 -5.35
CA ARG A 8 -4.14 -13.36 -3.97
C ARG A 8 -3.74 -14.83 -3.92
N GLY A 9 -2.88 -15.21 -2.97
CA GLY A 9 -2.48 -16.61 -2.77
C GLY A 9 -0.97 -16.84 -2.71
N THR A 10 -0.58 -18.02 -2.21
CA THR A 10 0.82 -18.43 -1.99
C THR A 10 1.58 -18.75 -3.28
N GLU A 11 0.90 -19.03 -4.38
CA GLU A 11 1.51 -19.34 -5.70
C GLU A 11 1.60 -18.13 -6.64
N SER A 12 1.41 -16.92 -6.10
CA SER A 12 1.34 -15.69 -6.89
C SER A 12 2.62 -15.30 -7.61
N MET A 13 3.79 -15.79 -7.20
CA MET A 13 5.07 -15.45 -7.85
C MET A 13 5.27 -16.19 -9.18
N ASP A 14 4.98 -17.49 -9.24
CA ASP A 14 5.20 -18.29 -10.45
C ASP A 14 4.28 -17.82 -11.58
N ALA A 15 3.02 -17.52 -11.27
CA ALA A 15 2.09 -16.94 -12.24
C ALA A 15 2.52 -15.54 -12.71
N LEU A 16 3.11 -14.73 -11.83
CA LEU A 16 3.60 -13.40 -12.22
C LEU A 16 4.77 -13.50 -13.20
N ASP A 17 5.65 -14.47 -12.99
CA ASP A 17 6.76 -14.75 -13.91
C ASP A 17 6.22 -15.21 -15.27
N GLU A 18 5.30 -16.19 -15.31
CA GLU A 18 4.66 -16.62 -16.56
C GLU A 18 3.95 -15.48 -17.30
N LEU A 19 3.19 -14.63 -16.60
CA LEU A 19 2.50 -13.48 -17.19
C LEU A 19 3.46 -12.41 -17.69
N SER A 20 4.68 -12.36 -17.14
CA SER A 20 5.71 -11.43 -17.60
C SER A 20 6.46 -11.90 -18.85
N MET A 21 6.22 -13.12 -19.36
CA MET A 21 6.87 -13.64 -20.56
C MET A 21 6.61 -12.74 -21.79
N GLY A 22 7.69 -12.22 -22.39
CA GLY A 22 7.60 -11.28 -23.51
C GLY A 22 7.16 -9.85 -23.11
N GLY A 23 7.17 -9.54 -21.81
CA GLY A 23 6.70 -8.27 -21.29
C GLY A 23 7.12 -8.00 -19.85
N ARG A 24 6.21 -7.36 -19.10
CA ARG A 24 6.39 -6.93 -17.72
C ARG A 24 5.09 -7.13 -16.97
N ALA A 25 5.18 -7.68 -15.76
CA ALA A 25 4.05 -7.86 -14.87
C ALA A 25 4.37 -7.24 -13.50
N LEU A 26 3.36 -6.62 -12.91
CA LEU A 26 3.45 -6.00 -11.59
C LEU A 26 2.30 -6.51 -10.73
N SER A 27 2.62 -6.97 -9.53
CA SER A 27 1.67 -7.36 -8.50
C SER A 27 1.78 -6.41 -7.31
N LEU A 28 0.62 -6.02 -6.77
CA LEU A 28 0.50 -5.38 -5.47
C LEU A 28 -0.45 -6.23 -4.63
N ASP A 29 0.07 -6.81 -3.56
CA ASP A 29 -0.74 -7.47 -2.55
C ASP A 29 -0.94 -6.54 -1.34
N TRP A 30 -2.20 -6.41 -0.92
CA TRP A 30 -2.59 -5.65 0.25
C TRP A 30 -3.52 -6.52 1.09
N HIS A 31 -3.03 -6.92 2.26
CA HIS A 31 -3.83 -7.58 3.27
C HIS A 31 -3.64 -6.87 4.61
N VAL A 32 -4.72 -6.71 5.39
CA VAL A 32 -4.68 -6.06 6.72
C VAL A 32 -3.67 -6.75 7.66
N ASN A 33 -3.43 -8.05 7.47
CA ASN A 33 -2.59 -8.89 8.33
C ASN A 33 -1.36 -9.52 7.64
N SER A 34 -1.01 -9.14 6.40
CA SER A 34 0.10 -9.77 5.65
C SER A 34 1.11 -8.71 5.18
N PRO A 35 2.40 -9.05 4.99
CA PRO A 35 3.36 -8.19 4.32
C PRO A 35 2.82 -7.74 2.97
N ARG A 36 2.58 -6.43 2.86
CA ARG A 36 1.96 -5.84 1.68
C ARG A 36 3.06 -5.65 0.65
N THR A 37 3.07 -6.55 -0.33
CA THR A 37 4.24 -6.76 -1.17
C THR A 37 3.96 -6.23 -2.56
N LEU A 38 4.87 -5.38 -3.05
CA LEU A 38 4.98 -5.07 -4.46
C LEU A 38 5.99 -6.01 -5.10
N VAL A 39 5.62 -6.66 -6.20
CA VAL A 39 6.46 -7.60 -6.95
C VAL A 39 6.46 -7.21 -8.42
N TYR A 40 7.65 -7.17 -9.02
CA TYR A 40 7.88 -6.85 -10.41
C TYR A 40 8.65 -7.97 -11.09
N SER A 41 8.06 -8.50 -12.16
CA SER A 41 8.66 -9.53 -13.02
C SER A 41 8.75 -9.04 -14.45
N ALA A 42 9.82 -9.46 -15.14
CA ALA A 42 10.03 -9.13 -16.55
C ALA A 42 10.64 -10.32 -17.29
N ASN A 43 10.07 -10.65 -18.45
CA ASN A 43 10.50 -11.75 -19.30
C ASN A 43 10.68 -13.10 -18.57
N GLY A 44 9.74 -13.45 -17.68
CA GLY A 44 9.77 -14.72 -16.95
C GLY A 44 10.64 -14.71 -15.70
N GLY A 45 11.18 -13.55 -15.30
CA GLY A 45 12.08 -13.46 -14.16
C GLY A 45 11.58 -12.50 -13.09
N TYR A 46 11.64 -12.94 -11.84
CA TYR A 46 11.47 -12.10 -10.66
C TYR A 46 12.61 -11.06 -10.53
N ILE A 47 12.31 -9.80 -10.88
CA ILE A 47 13.28 -8.72 -10.93
C ILE A 47 13.41 -8.04 -9.57
N MET A 48 12.28 -7.63 -8.99
CA MET A 48 12.26 -6.88 -7.75
C MET A 48 11.02 -7.21 -6.93
N GLY A 49 11.18 -7.30 -5.62
CA GLY A 49 10.08 -7.24 -4.69
C GLY A 49 10.44 -6.40 -3.48
N MET A 50 9.45 -5.69 -2.94
CA MET A 50 9.58 -4.89 -1.74
C MET A 50 8.31 -4.96 -0.90
N ASP A 51 8.48 -4.88 0.41
CA ASP A 51 7.38 -4.56 1.32
C ASP A 51 7.15 -3.05 1.25
N ILE A 52 5.91 -2.63 0.99
CA ILE A 52 5.57 -1.20 0.86
C ILE A 52 5.73 -0.44 2.18
N TYR A 53 5.82 -1.12 3.33
CA TYR A 53 6.12 -0.50 4.64
C TYR A 53 7.59 -0.59 5.04
N ARG A 54 8.33 -1.48 4.38
CA ARG A 54 9.76 -1.66 4.62
C ARG A 54 10.46 -1.59 3.28
N PRO A 55 10.47 -0.41 2.62
CA PRO A 55 11.05 -0.24 1.28
C PRO A 55 12.57 -0.50 1.27
N SER A 56 13.22 -0.57 2.42
CA SER A 56 14.62 -1.01 2.56
C SER A 56 14.80 -2.53 2.43
N GLY A 57 13.76 -3.32 2.71
CA GLY A 57 13.72 -4.78 2.61
C GLY A 57 13.45 -5.27 1.19
N ARG A 58 14.31 -4.88 0.23
CA ARG A 58 14.15 -5.25 -1.17
C ARG A 58 14.85 -6.55 -1.51
N ARG A 59 14.27 -7.29 -2.45
CA ARG A 59 14.73 -8.60 -2.93
C ARG A 59 14.58 -8.70 -4.46
N GLY A 60 15.19 -9.71 -5.07
CA GLY A 60 15.14 -9.96 -6.52
C GLY A 60 16.49 -9.85 -7.21
N SER A 61 16.54 -10.12 -8.52
CA SER A 61 17.77 -10.06 -9.31
C SER A 61 18.28 -8.63 -9.53
N ASP A 62 17.39 -7.64 -9.51
CA ASP A 62 17.71 -6.22 -9.51
C ASP A 62 16.78 -5.46 -8.54
N PRO A 63 17.14 -5.39 -7.24
CA PRO A 63 16.32 -4.75 -6.22
C PRO A 63 16.09 -3.24 -6.43
N ARG A 64 16.82 -2.60 -7.36
CA ARG A 64 16.76 -1.17 -7.65
C ARG A 64 16.14 -0.85 -9.02
N ALA A 65 15.65 -1.87 -9.74
CA ALA A 65 15.11 -1.73 -11.08
C ALA A 65 14.03 -0.65 -11.22
N LEU A 66 13.32 -0.32 -10.14
CA LEU A 66 12.22 0.63 -10.12
C LEU A 66 12.49 1.91 -9.31
N ASP A 67 13.74 2.17 -8.88
CA ASP A 67 14.08 3.34 -8.04
C ASP A 67 13.64 4.66 -8.67
N ALA A 68 13.83 4.81 -9.99
CA ALA A 68 13.44 6.02 -10.72
C ALA A 68 11.94 6.32 -10.65
N TYR A 69 11.08 5.31 -10.46
CA TYR A 69 9.65 5.52 -10.32
C TYR A 69 9.26 5.89 -8.88
N GLY A 70 10.12 5.58 -7.91
CA GLY A 70 9.90 5.79 -6.48
C GLY A 70 10.39 7.12 -5.94
N GLU A 71 11.01 7.95 -6.77
CA GLU A 71 11.52 9.26 -6.38
C GLU A 71 10.40 10.12 -5.78
N ASP A 72 10.66 10.74 -4.64
CA ASP A 72 9.73 11.58 -3.86
C ASP A 72 8.48 10.87 -3.30
N LEU A 73 8.38 9.54 -3.40
CA LEU A 73 7.27 8.79 -2.79
C LEU A 73 7.58 8.36 -1.35
N ARG A 74 6.55 8.35 -0.51
CA ARG A 74 6.67 8.04 0.93
C ARG A 74 6.14 6.66 1.25
N PHE A 75 7.03 5.80 1.73
CA PHE A 75 6.77 4.40 2.09
C PHE A 75 7.23 4.07 3.52
N ASP A 76 7.57 5.09 4.31
CA ASP A 76 8.18 4.92 5.62
C ASP A 76 7.13 4.91 6.74
N TRP A 77 6.99 3.77 7.42
CA TRP A 77 6.07 3.64 8.55
C TRP A 77 6.47 4.49 9.77
N SER A 78 7.75 4.84 9.87
CA SER A 78 8.24 5.74 10.92
C SER A 78 8.07 7.22 10.57
N ASP A 79 7.54 7.52 9.38
CA ASP A 79 7.21 8.88 9.02
C ASP A 79 6.08 9.39 9.91
N THR A 80 6.35 10.54 10.54
CA THR A 80 5.43 11.26 11.41
C THR A 80 5.03 12.61 10.82
N SER A 81 5.47 12.90 9.58
CA SER A 81 5.14 14.13 8.86
C SER A 81 3.65 14.27 8.57
N TRP A 82 2.91 13.16 8.53
CA TRP A 82 1.45 13.15 8.49
C TRP A 82 0.82 13.92 9.65
N ARG A 83 1.49 14.08 10.81
CA ARG A 83 0.98 14.90 11.92
C ARG A 83 0.84 16.38 11.56
N ALA A 84 1.49 16.83 10.49
CA ALA A 84 1.39 18.18 9.97
C ALA A 84 0.51 18.27 8.70
N ASP A 85 -0.16 17.19 8.32
CA ASP A 85 -1.01 17.15 7.13
C ASP A 85 -2.29 18.00 7.36
N PRO A 86 -2.51 19.04 6.54
CA PRO A 86 -3.69 19.91 6.67
C PRO A 86 -5.02 19.22 6.35
N ASP A 87 -4.99 18.07 5.67
CA ASP A 87 -6.18 17.31 5.28
C ASP A 87 -6.55 16.24 6.33
N LEU A 88 -5.80 16.13 7.44
CA LEU A 88 -6.19 15.31 8.57
C LEU A 88 -7.56 15.73 9.11
N SER A 89 -8.35 14.74 9.52
CA SER A 89 -9.61 14.99 10.19
C SER A 89 -9.37 15.80 11.46
N ALA A 90 -10.15 16.86 11.65
CA ALA A 90 -10.09 17.67 12.86
C ALA A 90 -10.35 16.77 14.08
N GLY A 91 -9.50 16.87 15.11
CA GLY A 91 -9.58 16.00 16.28
C GLY A 91 -8.77 14.70 16.19
N TRP A 92 -8.21 14.34 15.02
CA TRP A 92 -7.46 13.08 14.88
C TRP A 92 -6.18 13.04 15.74
N LEU A 93 -5.46 14.16 15.84
CA LEU A 93 -4.24 14.22 16.66
C LEU A 93 -4.58 14.09 18.15
N GLU A 94 -5.63 14.78 18.58
CA GLU A 94 -6.16 14.73 19.94
C GLU A 94 -6.66 13.33 20.28
N TYR A 95 -7.37 12.67 19.35
CA TYR A 95 -7.80 11.28 19.49
C TYR A 95 -6.61 10.31 19.63
N VAL A 96 -5.57 10.44 18.80
CA VAL A 96 -4.39 9.57 18.88
C VAL A 96 -3.66 9.75 20.21
N GLU A 97 -3.45 11.00 20.65
CA GLU A 97 -2.81 11.29 21.93
C GLU A 97 -3.63 10.74 23.11
N TRP A 98 -4.96 10.87 23.07
CA TRP A 98 -5.85 10.28 24.05
C TRP A 98 -5.79 8.75 24.02
N SER A 99 -5.89 8.13 22.83
CA SER A 99 -5.86 6.66 22.69
C SER A 99 -4.54 6.06 23.19
N GLU A 100 -3.39 6.67 22.88
CA GLU A 100 -2.07 6.19 23.34
C GLU A 100 -1.91 6.30 24.87
N THR A 101 -2.65 7.21 25.52
CA THR A 101 -2.61 7.40 26.97
C THR A 101 -3.65 6.56 27.72
N HIS A 102 -4.70 6.09 27.03
CA HIS A 102 -5.86 5.40 27.63
C HIS A 102 -6.02 3.93 27.20
N GLU A 103 -5.00 3.32 26.56
CA GLU A 103 -5.01 1.91 26.17
C GLU A 103 -5.20 0.91 27.35
N GLU A 104 -5.10 1.35 28.61
CA GLU A 104 -5.14 0.46 29.79
C GLU A 104 -6.28 0.70 30.82
N ASP A 105 -6.98 1.84 30.83
CA ASP A 105 -7.98 2.17 31.87
C ASP A 105 -9.38 2.49 31.27
N GLY A 106 -10.29 1.53 31.39
CA GLY A 106 -11.61 1.53 30.73
C GLY A 106 -12.72 2.38 31.38
N GLU A 107 -12.41 3.50 32.03
CA GLU A 107 -13.40 4.32 32.77
C GLU A 107 -13.32 5.84 32.52
N GLU A 108 -12.66 6.32 31.46
CA GLU A 108 -12.70 7.75 31.11
C GLU A 108 -13.81 8.09 30.09
N ASP A 109 -14.41 9.28 30.22
CA ASP A 109 -15.49 9.77 29.34
C ASP A 109 -14.94 9.98 27.91
N PHE A 110 -15.25 9.03 27.03
CA PHE A 110 -14.94 9.12 25.59
C PHE A 110 -15.80 10.21 24.92
N PRO A 111 -15.22 11.24 24.28
CA PRO A 111 -15.98 12.30 23.63
C PRO A 111 -16.84 11.80 22.45
N ASP A 112 -18.11 12.19 22.41
CA ASP A 112 -19.06 11.78 21.34
C ASP A 112 -18.57 12.21 19.94
N GLU A 113 -17.85 13.33 19.83
CA GLU A 113 -17.28 13.81 18.57
C GLU A 113 -16.17 12.90 18.00
N TRP A 114 -15.62 11.98 18.79
CA TRP A 114 -14.57 11.06 18.38
C TRP A 114 -15.08 9.68 17.94
N ILE A 115 -16.39 9.43 18.00
CA ILE A 115 -17.00 8.15 17.59
C ILE A 115 -16.60 7.78 16.15
N ASP A 116 -16.63 8.74 15.23
CA ASP A 116 -16.23 8.50 13.84
C ASP A 116 -14.72 8.23 13.70
N LEU A 117 -13.89 8.86 14.55
CA LEU A 117 -12.43 8.67 14.55
C LEU A 117 -12.05 7.30 15.14
N GLU A 118 -12.73 6.89 16.21
CA GLU A 118 -12.59 5.55 16.78
C GLU A 118 -13.01 4.49 15.77
N GLN A 119 -14.14 4.66 15.08
CA GLN A 119 -14.57 3.73 14.06
C GLN A 119 -13.54 3.62 12.92
N LEU A 120 -12.96 4.75 12.46
CA LEU A 120 -11.87 4.73 11.48
C LEU A 120 -10.66 3.93 11.99
N ALA A 121 -10.25 4.15 13.23
CA ALA A 121 -9.13 3.43 13.84
C ALA A 121 -9.41 1.92 13.97
N ILE A 122 -10.62 1.54 14.40
CA ILE A 122 -11.09 0.15 14.47
C ILE A 122 -11.08 -0.51 13.09
N ASP A 123 -11.47 0.23 12.06
CA ASP A 123 -11.42 -0.23 10.67
C ASP A 123 -9.99 -0.30 10.10
N GLY A 124 -8.98 0.03 10.92
CA GLY A 124 -7.56 -0.08 10.60
C GLY A 124 -7.01 1.12 9.85
N TYR A 125 -7.68 2.28 9.89
CA TYR A 125 -7.14 3.52 9.35
C TYR A 125 -5.91 3.97 10.14
N SER A 126 -4.89 4.38 9.41
CA SER A 126 -3.69 5.04 9.91
C SER A 126 -3.22 6.02 8.85
N PRO A 127 -2.89 7.28 9.19
CA PRO A 127 -2.40 8.24 8.20
C PRO A 127 -1.16 7.76 7.45
N THR A 128 -0.21 7.14 8.17
CA THR A 128 0.98 6.53 7.56
C THR A 128 0.61 5.39 6.62
N LEU A 129 -0.41 4.60 6.98
CA LEU A 129 -0.95 3.56 6.10
C LEU A 129 -1.50 4.17 4.82
N ALA A 130 -2.35 5.18 4.94
CA ALA A 130 -3.01 5.87 3.83
C ALA A 130 -2.00 6.51 2.86
N GLU A 131 -0.96 7.17 3.40
CA GLU A 131 0.12 7.74 2.61
C GLU A 131 0.90 6.64 1.87
N GLY A 132 1.18 5.52 2.53
CA GLY A 132 1.80 4.34 1.91
C GLY A 132 0.96 3.74 0.77
N VAL A 133 -0.38 3.64 0.91
CA VAL A 133 -1.26 3.20 -0.20
C VAL A 133 -1.14 4.18 -1.36
N THR A 134 -1.24 5.47 -1.06
CA THR A 134 -1.29 6.54 -2.07
C THR A 134 0.00 6.54 -2.88
N SER A 135 1.15 6.48 -2.20
CA SER A 135 2.46 6.31 -2.81
C SER A 135 2.53 5.04 -3.67
N ALA A 136 1.99 3.91 -3.21
CA ALA A 136 1.97 2.69 -4.01
C ALA A 136 1.14 2.84 -5.30
N PHE A 137 -0.01 3.50 -5.26
CA PHE A 137 -0.81 3.76 -6.45
C PHE A 137 -0.13 4.74 -7.42
N VAL A 138 0.48 5.82 -6.92
CA VAL A 138 1.27 6.74 -7.74
C VAL A 138 2.44 6.01 -8.38
N PHE A 139 3.14 5.16 -7.62
CA PHE A 139 4.25 4.35 -8.11
C PHE A 139 3.83 3.42 -9.26
N ILE A 140 2.73 2.67 -9.09
CA ILE A 140 2.17 1.82 -10.14
C ILE A 140 1.78 2.67 -11.36
N GLY A 141 1.19 3.84 -11.14
CA GLY A 141 0.81 4.74 -12.22
C GLY A 141 2.01 5.20 -13.05
N ARG A 142 3.12 5.55 -12.38
CA ARG A 142 4.39 5.91 -13.05
C ARG A 142 4.98 4.75 -13.85
N ILE A 143 4.93 3.52 -13.33
CA ILE A 143 5.44 2.31 -14.02
C ILE A 143 4.61 1.96 -15.26
N THR A 144 3.29 2.12 -15.16
CA THR A 144 2.34 1.71 -16.19
C THR A 144 2.05 2.80 -17.21
N GLY A 145 2.38 4.06 -16.89
CA GLY A 145 2.03 5.23 -17.67
C GLY A 145 0.56 5.62 -17.57
N ARG A 146 -0.17 5.13 -16.56
CA ARG A 146 -1.59 5.42 -16.33
C ARG A 146 -1.87 5.62 -14.85
N GLU A 147 -2.28 6.81 -14.47
CA GLU A 147 -2.70 7.11 -13.10
C GLU A 147 -3.99 6.39 -12.73
N PHE A 148 -4.15 6.12 -11.44
CA PHE A 148 -5.40 5.61 -10.88
C PHE A 148 -6.39 6.77 -10.80
N ASP A 149 -7.24 6.86 -11.82
CA ASP A 149 -8.35 7.79 -11.86
C ASP A 149 -9.68 7.07 -11.64
N HIS A 150 -10.73 7.87 -11.58
CA HIS A 150 -12.08 7.38 -11.37
C HIS A 150 -12.57 6.45 -12.50
N ASP A 151 -12.11 6.67 -13.73
CA ASP A 151 -12.43 5.83 -14.88
C ASP A 151 -11.68 4.50 -14.82
N TRP A 152 -10.45 4.49 -14.30
CA TRP A 152 -9.72 3.28 -13.97
C TRP A 152 -10.48 2.51 -12.90
N MET A 153 -10.83 3.11 -11.76
CA MET A 153 -11.52 2.42 -10.66
C MET A 153 -12.89 1.83 -11.04
N ARG A 154 -13.57 2.43 -12.01
CA ARG A 154 -14.86 1.93 -12.53
C ARG A 154 -14.70 1.03 -13.74
N GLY A 155 -13.47 0.83 -14.21
CA GLY A 155 -13.15 -0.03 -15.31
C GLY A 155 -13.38 -1.50 -14.98
N VAL A 156 -13.49 -2.32 -16.03
CA VAL A 156 -13.46 -3.77 -15.87
C VAL A 156 -12.00 -4.20 -15.76
N HIS A 157 -11.62 -4.72 -14.60
CA HIS A 157 -10.29 -5.28 -14.36
C HIS A 157 -10.36 -6.80 -14.46
N SER A 158 -9.39 -7.39 -15.15
CA SER A 158 -9.23 -8.84 -15.15
C SER A 158 -8.73 -9.29 -13.78
N CYS A 159 -9.52 -10.11 -13.09
CA CYS A 159 -9.09 -10.82 -11.90
C CYS A 159 -8.73 -12.25 -12.29
N TYR A 160 -7.53 -12.69 -11.90
CA TYR A 160 -7.08 -14.05 -12.09
C TYR A 160 -7.02 -14.72 -10.72
N LEU A 161 -7.83 -15.76 -10.54
CA LEU A 161 -7.75 -16.62 -9.37
C LEU A 161 -6.76 -17.74 -9.69
N ILE A 162 -5.74 -17.89 -8.87
CA ILE A 162 -4.80 -19.02 -8.92
C ILE A 162 -5.15 -19.87 -7.71
N GLU A 163 -5.67 -21.07 -7.96
CA GLU A 163 -6.05 -22.07 -6.95
C GLU A 163 -4.85 -22.94 -6.54
#